data_AF-A0A937W5U3-F1
#
_entry.id   AF-A0A937W5U3-F1
#
_cell.length_a   1.000
_cell.length_b   1.000
_cell.length_c   1.000
_cell.angle_alpha   90.00
_cell.angle_beta   90.00
_cell.angle_gamma   90.00
#
_symmetry.space_group_name_H-M   'P 1'
#
loop_
_entity.id
_entity.type
_entity.pdbx_description
1 polymer ?
#
loop_
_entity_poly.entity_id
_entity_poly.type
_entity_poly.pdbx_seq_one_letter_code
_entity_poly.pdbx_strand_id
1 'polypeptide(L)'
;MPSASTALLTAPVLSRRSVLKGLTAVPLVTVATAVTSSADVTFVQPGDAAYAQHRQVFNKRIRLQPAVIAVCKTEAGVQSAVTYARERQLPIAIKSGGHGFEGYALNERGLVIDLSAMRQIVLSTDQQLTVEPGCTLAPLYDYLLPRGRLLPTGSCGGVGLAGLTLGGGY
;
A
#
# COMPACT_ATOMS: atom_id res chain seq x y z
N MET A 1 -57.59 50.74 -9.51
CA MET A 1 -56.37 50.28 -8.82
C MET A 1 -55.50 49.54 -9.83
N PRO A 2 -54.21 49.88 -9.97
CA PRO A 2 -53.39 49.55 -11.14
C PRO A 2 -52.56 48.26 -10.97
N SER A 3 -52.19 47.71 -12.14
CA SER A 3 -50.95 47.00 -12.53
C SER A 3 -50.24 46.02 -11.59
N ALA A 4 -49.84 44.87 -12.14
CA ALA A 4 -48.42 44.51 -12.23
C ALA A 4 -48.19 43.42 -13.29
N SER A 5 -47.52 43.84 -14.37
CA SER A 5 -46.85 43.00 -15.35
C SER A 5 -45.60 42.40 -14.69
N THR A 6 -45.43 41.08 -14.72
CA THR A 6 -44.21 40.42 -14.24
C THR A 6 -43.31 40.13 -15.43
N ALA A 7 -42.25 40.94 -15.56
CA ALA A 7 -41.20 40.76 -16.55
C ALA A 7 -39.89 40.35 -15.86
N LEU A 8 -39.26 39.34 -16.47
CA LEU A 8 -37.82 39.06 -16.57
C LEU A 8 -37.02 38.80 -15.29
N LEU A 9 -36.28 37.68 -15.30
CA LEU A 9 -34.81 37.75 -15.43
C LEU A 9 -34.22 36.37 -15.73
N THR A 10 -33.84 36.14 -17.00
CA THR A 10 -32.89 35.09 -17.36
C THR A 10 -31.50 35.53 -16.92
N ALA A 11 -30.94 34.85 -15.91
CA ALA A 11 -29.57 35.08 -15.48
C ALA A 11 -28.57 34.56 -16.55
N PRO A 12 -27.50 35.30 -16.86
CA PRO A 12 -26.49 34.85 -17.81
C PRO A 12 -25.60 33.75 -17.21
N VAL A 13 -25.37 32.69 -17.98
CA VAL A 13 -24.43 31.60 -17.67
C VAL A 13 -23.00 32.15 -17.82
N LEU A 14 -22.29 32.32 -16.71
CA LEU A 14 -20.86 32.66 -16.74
C LEU A 14 -20.03 31.46 -17.21
N SER A 15 -19.39 31.62 -18.37
CA SER A 15 -18.40 30.69 -18.94
C SER A 15 -17.17 30.57 -18.03
N ARG A 16 -16.93 29.37 -17.47
CA ARG A 16 -15.73 28.99 -16.70
C ARG A 16 -14.48 28.82 -17.59
N ARG A 17 -14.07 29.87 -18.31
CA ARG A 17 -12.80 29.88 -19.04
C ARG A 17 -11.96 31.08 -18.61
N SER A 18 -11.26 30.97 -17.47
CA SER A 18 -10.04 31.77 -17.17
C SER A 18 -9.59 31.69 -15.70
N VAL A 19 -9.12 30.54 -15.21
CA VAL A 19 -8.22 30.53 -14.03
C VAL A 19 -7.14 29.45 -14.19
N LEU A 20 -6.22 29.68 -15.12
CA LEU A 20 -4.95 28.95 -15.22
C LEU A 20 -3.85 29.95 -15.57
N LYS A 21 -3.50 30.81 -14.61
CA LYS A 21 -2.24 31.57 -14.61
C LYS A 21 -1.69 31.49 -13.20
N GLY A 22 -0.58 30.76 -13.02
CA GLY A 22 0.27 30.97 -11.85
C GLY A 22 0.79 29.75 -11.08
N LEU A 23 0.56 28.49 -11.49
CA LEU A 23 1.35 27.40 -10.93
C LEU A 23 2.64 27.25 -11.72
N THR A 24 3.68 27.96 -11.30
CA THR A 24 5.05 27.63 -11.68
C THR A 24 5.36 26.21 -11.19
N ALA A 25 5.85 25.38 -12.11
CA ALA A 25 6.25 24.01 -11.80
C ALA A 25 7.30 24.04 -10.70
N VAL A 26 6.99 23.40 -9.56
CA VAL A 26 7.98 23.11 -8.52
C VAL A 26 9.05 22.24 -9.18
N PRO A 27 10.35 22.61 -9.13
CA PRO A 27 11.38 21.79 -9.73
C PRO A 27 11.37 20.42 -9.05
N LEU A 28 11.39 19.38 -9.88
CA LEU A 28 11.45 17.99 -9.45
C LEU A 28 12.83 17.79 -8.82
N VAL A 29 12.92 17.95 -7.50
CA VAL A 29 14.15 17.66 -6.77
C VAL A 29 14.42 16.17 -6.97
N THR A 30 15.35 15.86 -7.87
CA THR A 30 15.86 14.51 -8.06
C THR A 30 16.82 14.28 -6.91
N VAL A 31 16.29 13.92 -5.75
CA VAL A 31 17.11 13.41 -4.65
C VAL A 31 17.47 11.97 -4.99
N ALA A 32 18.41 11.78 -5.92
CA ALA A 32 19.11 10.52 -6.08
C ALA A 32 20.11 10.38 -4.91
N THR A 33 19.61 10.29 -3.67
CA THR A 33 20.42 9.68 -2.61
C THR A 33 20.32 8.19 -2.83
N ALA A 34 21.45 7.56 -3.15
CA ALA A 34 21.56 6.12 -3.31
C ALA A 34 20.90 5.46 -2.09
N VAL A 35 19.86 4.66 -2.35
CA VAL A 35 19.13 4.00 -1.29
C VAL A 35 19.93 2.78 -0.87
N THR A 36 20.65 2.89 0.24
CA THR A 36 21.48 1.78 0.73
C THR A 36 20.57 0.69 1.29
N SER A 37 20.48 -0.41 0.55
CA SER A 37 19.87 -1.64 1.07
C SER A 37 20.75 -2.27 2.14
N SER A 38 20.14 -2.96 3.09
CA SER A 38 20.83 -3.70 4.14
C SER A 38 20.43 -5.18 4.12
N ALA A 39 20.95 -5.96 5.08
CA ALA A 39 20.49 -7.32 5.32
C ALA A 39 18.99 -7.36 5.67
N ASP A 40 18.48 -6.31 6.32
CA ASP A 40 17.13 -6.20 6.87
C ASP A 40 16.09 -5.65 5.89
N VAL A 41 16.51 -4.82 4.93
CA VAL A 41 15.60 -4.19 3.96
C VAL A 41 16.27 -4.02 2.61
N THR A 42 15.54 -4.35 1.55
CA THR A 42 15.95 -4.10 0.17
C THR A 42 15.03 -3.05 -0.43
N PHE A 43 15.60 -1.93 -0.88
CA PHE A 43 14.83 -0.88 -1.54
C PHE A 43 14.87 -1.08 -3.04
N VAL A 44 13.69 -0.97 -3.66
CA VAL A 44 13.46 -1.22 -5.08
C VAL A 44 12.77 -0.02 -5.70
N GLN A 45 13.23 0.42 -6.87
CA GLN A 45 12.79 1.62 -7.57
C GLN A 45 12.32 1.31 -8.99
N PRO A 46 11.54 2.21 -9.62
CA PRO A 46 11.23 2.10 -11.04
C PRO A 46 12.52 1.98 -11.86
N GLY A 47 12.64 0.89 -12.63
CA GLY A 47 13.85 0.55 -13.39
C GLY A 47 14.52 -0.74 -12.91
N ASP A 48 14.33 -1.12 -11.64
CA ASP A 48 14.84 -2.37 -11.11
C ASP A 48 14.02 -3.57 -11.61
N ALA A 49 14.69 -4.68 -11.91
CA ALA A 49 14.04 -5.90 -12.38
C ALA A 49 12.97 -6.43 -11.40
N ALA A 50 13.19 -6.25 -10.10
CA ALA A 50 12.28 -6.70 -9.05
C ALA A 50 11.05 -5.78 -8.85
N TYR A 51 11.08 -4.55 -9.38
CA TYR A 51 10.05 -3.54 -9.10
C TYR A 51 8.66 -4.00 -9.52
N ALA A 52 8.53 -4.56 -10.73
CA ALA A 52 7.24 -4.99 -11.27
C ALA A 52 6.60 -6.10 -10.41
N GLN A 53 7.41 -7.02 -9.89
CA GLN A 53 6.95 -8.09 -9.00
C GLN A 53 6.46 -7.53 -7.67
N HIS A 54 7.25 -6.68 -7.02
CA HIS A 54 6.89 -6.13 -5.71
C HIS A 54 5.73 -5.14 -5.78
N ARG A 55 5.57 -4.42 -6.89
CA ARG A 55 4.42 -3.54 -7.14
C ARG A 55 3.12 -4.30 -7.36
N GLN A 56 3.15 -5.57 -7.76
CA GLN A 56 1.94 -6.30 -8.11
C GLN A 56 1.01 -6.48 -6.90
N VAL A 57 -0.27 -6.23 -7.12
CA VAL A 57 -1.37 -6.48 -6.17
C VAL A 57 -2.43 -7.36 -6.83
N PHE A 58 -3.29 -7.96 -6.01
CA PHE A 58 -4.34 -8.87 -6.48
C PHE A 58 -5.27 -8.20 -7.51
N ASN A 59 -5.72 -6.98 -7.21
CA ASN A 59 -6.58 -6.24 -8.12
C ASN A 59 -5.76 -5.66 -9.29
N LYS A 60 -5.74 -6.40 -10.41
CA LYS A 60 -5.08 -6.03 -11.66
C LYS A 60 -5.65 -4.78 -12.34
N ARG A 61 -6.63 -4.07 -11.77
CA ARG A 61 -7.05 -2.73 -12.25
C ARG A 61 -6.23 -1.60 -11.63
N ILE A 62 -5.59 -1.84 -10.48
CA ILE A 62 -4.77 -0.83 -9.82
C ILE A 62 -3.50 -0.58 -10.64
N ARG A 63 -3.20 0.70 -10.88
CA ARG A 63 -2.07 1.17 -11.71
C ARG A 63 -1.14 2.15 -10.97
N LEU A 64 -1.28 2.26 -9.65
CA LEU A 64 -0.45 3.16 -8.83
C LEU A 64 1.04 2.87 -8.97
N GLN A 65 1.89 3.88 -8.97
CA GLN A 65 3.34 3.78 -9.15
C GLN A 65 4.07 4.37 -7.94
N PRO A 66 4.45 3.54 -6.95
CA PRO A 66 5.29 3.98 -5.84
C PRO A 66 6.63 4.50 -6.34
N ALA A 67 7.17 5.54 -5.69
CA ALA A 67 8.52 6.03 -6.00
C ALA A 67 9.58 5.01 -5.55
N VAL A 68 9.30 4.29 -4.47
CA VAL A 68 10.19 3.27 -3.90
C VAL A 68 9.38 2.21 -3.15
N ILE A 69 9.87 0.99 -3.15
CA ILE A 69 9.34 -0.13 -2.39
C ILE A 69 10.44 -0.63 -1.45
N ALA A 70 10.19 -0.61 -0.14
CA ALA A 70 11.06 -1.20 0.87
C ALA A 70 10.61 -2.62 1.18
N VAL A 71 11.31 -3.61 0.62
CA VAL A 71 11.10 -5.03 0.89
C VAL A 71 11.77 -5.37 2.22
N CYS A 72 10.99 -5.39 3.29
CA CYS A 72 11.47 -5.60 4.65
C CYS A 72 11.53 -7.10 4.96
N LYS A 73 12.61 -7.51 5.62
CA LYS A 73 12.88 -8.91 6.01
C LYS A 73 12.87 -9.10 7.53
N THR A 74 13.00 -8.02 8.29
CA THR A 74 13.02 -8.00 9.76
C THR A 74 12.33 -6.73 10.28
N GLU A 75 12.06 -6.68 11.59
CA GLU A 75 11.54 -5.48 12.26
C GLU A 75 12.47 -4.28 12.13
N ALA A 76 13.79 -4.49 12.18
CA ALA A 76 14.79 -3.45 11.95
C ALA A 76 14.70 -2.88 10.52
N GLY A 77 14.36 -3.72 9.55
CA GLY A 77 14.09 -3.31 8.17
C GLY A 77 12.87 -2.40 8.07
N VAL A 78 11.80 -2.73 8.79
CA VAL A 78 10.58 -1.90 8.86
C VAL A 78 10.89 -0.55 9.52
N GLN A 79 11.62 -0.53 10.63
CA GLN A 79 12.05 0.70 11.30
C GLN A 79 12.88 1.60 10.36
N SER A 80 13.79 1.00 9.59
CA SER A 80 14.60 1.70 8.59
C SER A 80 13.74 2.28 7.48
N ALA A 81 12.75 1.53 6.99
CA ALA A 81 11.82 1.99 5.96
C ALA A 81 10.95 3.17 6.43
N VAL A 82 10.43 3.11 7.66
CA VAL A 82 9.66 4.21 8.27
C VAL A 82 10.53 5.46 8.43
N THR A 83 11.76 5.30 8.91
CA THR A 83 12.72 6.41 9.04
C THR A 83 13.02 7.03 7.67
N TYR A 84 13.28 6.20 6.66
CA TYR A 84 13.50 6.63 5.29
C TYR A 84 12.32 7.46 4.73
N ALA A 85 11.08 7.00 4.95
CA ALA A 85 9.89 7.74 4.54
C ALA A 85 9.77 9.09 5.26
N ARG A 86 10.01 9.12 6.57
CA ARG A 86 9.94 10.33 7.39
C ARG A 86 10.93 11.40 6.90
N GLU A 87 12.19 11.02 6.71
CA GLU A 87 13.26 11.93 6.26
C GLU A 87 12.96 12.55 4.90
N ARG A 88 12.29 11.79 4.02
CA ARG A 88 11.96 12.20 2.65
C ARG A 88 10.52 12.68 2.49
N GLN A 89 9.76 12.76 3.59
CA GLN A 89 8.35 13.16 3.61
C GLN A 89 7.48 12.37 2.62
N LEU A 90 7.77 11.09 2.47
CA LEU A 90 7.03 10.22 1.55
C LEU A 90 5.76 9.67 2.23
N PRO A 91 4.60 9.70 1.56
CA PRO A 91 3.43 8.97 2.04
C PRO A 91 3.73 7.47 2.08
N ILE A 92 3.23 6.79 3.11
CA ILE A 92 3.46 5.36 3.34
C ILE A 92 2.21 4.58 2.94
N ALA A 93 2.41 3.49 2.19
CA ALA A 93 1.46 2.40 2.07
C ALA A 93 2.11 1.11 2.59
N ILE A 94 1.31 0.21 3.15
CA ILE A 94 1.80 -1.05 3.74
C ILE A 94 1.22 -2.21 2.95
N LYS A 95 2.08 -3.13 2.51
CA LYS A 95 1.69 -4.32 1.75
C LYS A 95 2.09 -5.59 2.50
N SER A 96 1.08 -6.34 2.93
CA SER A 96 1.19 -7.76 3.27
C SER A 96 1.00 -8.58 1.97
N GLY A 97 -0.10 -9.30 1.80
CA GLY A 97 -0.42 -10.06 0.57
C GLY A 97 -0.98 -9.23 -0.60
N GLY A 98 -1.26 -7.93 -0.43
CA GLY A 98 -1.72 -7.06 -1.52
C GLY A 98 -3.15 -7.37 -2.04
N HIS A 99 -4.02 -7.91 -1.19
CA HIS A 99 -5.37 -8.37 -1.56
C HIS A 99 -6.50 -7.34 -1.39
N GLY A 100 -6.21 -6.16 -0.84
CA GLY A 100 -7.22 -5.11 -0.68
C GLY A 100 -7.72 -4.58 -2.03
N PHE A 101 -9.04 -4.58 -2.25
CA PHE A 101 -9.62 -4.20 -3.54
C PHE A 101 -9.43 -2.72 -3.90
N GLU A 102 -9.41 -1.85 -2.89
CA GLU A 102 -9.23 -0.40 -3.06
C GLU A 102 -7.78 0.02 -3.30
N GLY A 103 -6.83 -0.94 -3.30
CA GLY A 103 -5.45 -0.65 -3.63
C GLY A 103 -4.64 0.05 -2.53
N TYR A 104 -5.12 0.06 -1.27
CA TYR A 104 -4.41 0.65 -0.12
C TYR A 104 -3.01 0.07 0.15
N ALA A 105 -2.70 -1.09 -0.44
CA ALA A 105 -1.37 -1.69 -0.38
C ALA A 105 -0.33 -0.92 -1.22
N LEU A 106 -0.75 0.04 -2.04
CA LEU A 106 0.11 0.87 -2.88
C LEU A 106 -0.23 2.35 -2.69
N ASN A 107 0.66 3.21 -3.16
CA ASN A 107 0.42 4.64 -3.30
C ASN A 107 1.04 5.16 -4.60
N GLU A 108 0.74 6.41 -4.93
CA GLU A 108 1.37 7.12 -6.03
C GLU A 108 2.57 7.91 -5.49
N ARG A 109 3.77 7.68 -6.04
CA ARG A 109 5.01 8.41 -5.73
C ARG A 109 5.47 8.39 -4.26
N GLY A 110 4.91 7.53 -3.43
CA GLY A 110 5.33 7.35 -2.03
C GLY A 110 6.26 6.17 -1.83
N LEU A 111 6.39 5.78 -0.56
CA LEU A 111 7.04 4.55 -0.13
C LEU A 111 5.99 3.46 0.10
N VAL A 112 6.22 2.27 -0.47
CA VAL A 112 5.52 1.06 -0.04
C VAL A 112 6.43 0.27 0.88
N ILE A 113 5.96 -0.03 2.09
CA ILE A 113 6.59 -1.00 2.99
C ILE A 113 6.02 -2.37 2.63
N ASP A 114 6.81 -3.16 1.93
CA ASP A 114 6.48 -4.52 1.50
C ASP A 114 6.99 -5.53 2.53
N LEU A 115 6.05 -6.17 3.23
CA LEU A 115 6.31 -7.14 4.28
C LEU A 115 6.38 -8.57 3.75
N SER A 116 6.23 -8.79 2.44
CA SER A 116 6.12 -10.12 1.83
C SER A 116 7.32 -11.05 2.05
N ALA A 117 8.47 -10.55 2.51
CA ALA A 117 9.61 -11.37 2.89
C ALA A 117 9.59 -11.83 4.37
N MET A 118 8.72 -11.27 5.21
CA MET A 118 8.52 -11.66 6.61
C MET A 118 7.40 -12.71 6.68
N ARG A 119 7.74 -14.01 6.64
CA ARG A 119 6.78 -15.13 6.50
C ARG A 119 6.97 -16.25 7.53
N GLN A 120 7.75 -16.03 8.59
CA GLN A 120 7.94 -17.02 9.66
C GLN A 120 6.62 -17.35 10.38
N ILE A 121 6.48 -18.62 10.74
CA ILE A 121 5.34 -19.18 11.47
C ILE A 121 5.89 -20.04 12.59
N VAL A 122 5.55 -19.71 13.83
CA VAL A 122 5.99 -20.44 15.03
C VAL A 122 4.76 -20.86 15.83
N LEU A 123 4.65 -22.16 16.10
CA LEU A 123 3.64 -22.71 17.01
C LEU A 123 4.37 -23.17 18.27
N SER A 124 4.04 -22.57 19.41
CA SER A 124 4.61 -22.93 20.71
C SER A 124 3.94 -24.18 21.30
N THR A 125 4.54 -24.73 22.36
CA THR A 125 4.01 -25.91 23.06
C THR A 125 2.69 -25.66 23.80
N ASP A 126 2.42 -24.41 24.18
CA ASP A 126 1.15 -23.95 24.78
C ASP A 126 0.11 -23.53 23.74
N GLN A 127 0.32 -23.90 22.47
CA GLN A 127 -0.63 -23.74 21.36
C GLN A 127 -0.82 -22.28 20.90
N GLN A 128 0.11 -21.39 21.26
CA GLN A 128 0.14 -20.02 20.75
C GLN A 128 0.81 -20.00 19.37
N LEU A 129 0.18 -19.32 18.42
CA LEU A 129 0.72 -19.14 17.07
C LEU A 129 1.24 -17.71 16.89
N THR A 130 2.51 -17.58 16.55
CA THR A 130 3.14 -16.33 16.14
C THR A 130 3.40 -16.38 14.64
N VAL A 131 2.90 -15.40 13.90
CA VAL A 131 3.02 -15.33 12.45
C VAL A 131 3.50 -13.97 12.01
N GLU A 132 4.51 -13.95 11.14
CA GLU A 132 5.00 -12.71 10.54
C GLU A 132 4.00 -12.11 9.54
N PRO A 133 3.99 -10.78 9.38
CA PRO A 133 2.90 -10.07 8.72
C PRO A 133 2.82 -10.29 7.20
N GLY A 134 3.88 -10.78 6.57
CA GLY A 134 3.91 -11.11 5.14
C GLY A 134 3.36 -12.49 4.80
N CYS A 135 3.01 -13.31 5.79
CA CYS A 135 2.45 -14.62 5.53
C CYS A 135 1.09 -14.50 4.82
N THR A 136 0.90 -15.31 3.79
CA THR A 136 -0.40 -15.48 3.11
C THR A 136 -1.07 -16.75 3.63
N LEU A 137 -2.36 -16.91 3.37
CA LEU A 137 -3.14 -18.01 3.94
C LEU A 137 -2.71 -19.40 3.45
N ALA A 138 -2.28 -19.55 2.20
CA ALA A 138 -1.85 -20.86 1.69
C ALA A 138 -0.65 -21.43 2.49
N PRO A 139 0.50 -20.73 2.60
CA PRO A 139 1.61 -21.19 3.45
C PRO A 139 1.24 -21.39 4.92
N LEU A 140 0.32 -20.57 5.45
CA LEU A 140 -0.19 -20.72 6.81
C LEU A 140 -0.88 -22.07 7.01
N TYR A 141 -1.77 -22.44 6.10
CA TYR A 141 -2.48 -23.72 6.19
C TYR A 141 -1.60 -24.92 5.85
N ASP A 142 -0.63 -24.78 4.93
CA ASP A 142 0.39 -25.82 4.70
C ASP A 142 1.17 -26.14 6.00
N TYR A 143 1.39 -25.13 6.85
CA TYR A 143 2.01 -25.30 8.15
C TYR A 143 1.04 -25.87 9.22
N LEU A 144 -0.20 -25.38 9.29
CA LEU A 144 -1.15 -25.73 10.37
C LEU A 144 -1.88 -27.06 10.17
N LEU A 145 -2.29 -27.40 8.95
CA LEU A 145 -3.13 -28.56 8.69
C LEU A 145 -2.47 -29.89 9.08
N PRO A 146 -1.18 -30.15 8.77
CA PRO A 146 -0.48 -31.37 9.24
C PRO A 146 -0.40 -31.48 10.76
N ARG A 147 -0.57 -30.36 11.48
CA ARG A 147 -0.56 -30.28 12.95
C ARG A 147 -1.96 -30.37 13.55
N GLY A 148 -2.99 -30.59 12.73
CA GLY A 148 -4.39 -30.68 13.18
C GLY A 148 -4.89 -29.36 13.77
N ARG A 149 -4.55 -28.23 13.15
CA ARG A 149 -4.99 -26.88 13.58
C ARG A 149 -5.60 -26.13 12.41
N LEU A 150 -6.52 -25.22 12.73
CA LEU A 150 -7.10 -24.27 11.79
C LEU A 150 -7.33 -22.93 12.51
N LEU A 151 -7.39 -21.85 11.73
CA LEU A 151 -7.82 -20.53 12.19
C LEU A 151 -9.03 -20.08 11.38
N PRO A 152 -9.97 -19.31 11.96
CA PRO A 152 -11.01 -18.64 11.20
C PRO A 152 -10.35 -17.60 10.29
N THR A 153 -10.33 -17.89 9.00
CA THR A 153 -9.86 -16.98 7.96
C THR A 153 -10.66 -17.26 6.68
N GLY A 154 -10.56 -16.38 5.71
CA GLY A 154 -9.78 -16.73 4.52
C GLY A 154 -10.05 -18.02 3.74
N SER A 155 -10.79 -17.98 2.62
CA SER A 155 -10.83 -19.03 1.59
C SER A 155 -9.79 -18.84 0.49
N CYS A 156 -9.32 -17.62 0.23
CA CYS A 156 -8.37 -17.34 -0.85
C CYS A 156 -6.91 -17.36 -0.36
N GLY A 157 -6.12 -18.35 -0.81
CA GLY A 157 -4.75 -18.60 -0.33
C GLY A 157 -3.74 -17.44 -0.49
N GLY A 158 -3.99 -16.51 -1.43
CA GLY A 158 -3.12 -15.34 -1.65
C GLY A 158 -3.35 -14.19 -0.66
N VAL A 159 -4.44 -14.20 0.10
CA VAL A 159 -4.75 -13.13 1.06
C VAL A 159 -3.66 -13.06 2.13
N GLY A 160 -3.19 -11.86 2.42
CA GLY A 160 -2.20 -11.62 3.47
C GLY A 160 -2.85 -11.64 4.85
N LEU A 161 -2.25 -12.39 5.78
CA LEU A 161 -2.79 -12.62 7.11
C LEU A 161 -2.97 -11.31 7.88
N ALA A 162 -1.93 -10.46 7.94
CA ALA A 162 -1.98 -9.22 8.73
C ALA A 162 -3.10 -8.27 8.26
N GLY A 163 -3.26 -8.09 6.95
CA GLY A 163 -4.33 -7.24 6.41
C GLY A 163 -5.73 -7.79 6.69
N LEU A 164 -5.89 -9.11 6.63
CA LEU A 164 -7.14 -9.79 6.96
C LEU A 164 -7.48 -9.62 8.45
N THR A 165 -6.54 -9.94 9.34
CA THR A 165 -6.76 -9.90 10.80
C THR A 165 -7.01 -8.47 11.29
N LEU A 166 -6.25 -7.48 10.80
CA LEU A 166 -6.44 -6.08 11.20
C LEU A 166 -7.75 -5.48 10.67
N GLY A 167 -8.30 -6.03 9.58
CA GLY A 167 -9.63 -5.70 9.09
C GLY A 167 -10.77 -6.47 9.75
N GLY A 168 -10.46 -7.40 10.67
CA GLY A 168 -11.40 -8.32 11.33
C GLY A 168 -11.07 -9.78 11.01
N GLY A 169 -11.21 -10.16 9.75
CA GLY A 169 -11.06 -11.55 9.29
C GLY A 169 -12.39 -12.29 9.23
N TYR A 170 -12.58 -13.11 8.19
CA TYR A 170 -13.83 -13.84 7.96
C TYR A 170 -13.76 -15.26 8.46
#